data_AF-A0A8J2PVQ6-F1
#
_entry.id   AF-A0A8J2PVQ6-F1
#
_cell.length_a   1.000
_cell.length_b   1.000
_cell.length_c   1.000
_cell.angle_alpha   90.00
_cell.angle_beta   90.00
_cell.angle_gamma   90.00
#
_symmetry.space_group_name_H-M   'P 1'
#
loop_
_entity.id
_entity.type
_entity.pdbx_description
1 polymer ?
#
loop_
_entity_poly.entity_id
_entity_poly.type
_entity_poly.pdbx_seq_one_letter_code
_entity_poly.pdbx_strand_id
1 'polypeptide(L)' 'MKIPLILGFLLIAALATTTVEAQRCGQPCATTYELQEICGTDGRTYGNRGSLACAQRCNRRLRIARYGRC' A
#
# COMPACT_ATOMS: atom_id res chain seq x y z
N MET A 1 28.35 -18.64 -27.70
CA MET A 1 27.53 -17.51 -28.21
C MET A 1 26.16 -17.41 -27.51
N LYS A 2 26.11 -17.44 -26.17
CA LYS A 2 24.85 -17.36 -25.35
C LYS A 2 24.89 -16.20 -24.32
N ILE A 3 26.04 -15.55 -24.22
CA ILE A 3 26.39 -14.49 -23.27
C ILE A 3 25.59 -13.18 -23.50
N PRO A 4 25.25 -12.73 -24.73
CA PRO A 4 24.54 -11.46 -24.90
C PRO A 4 23.07 -11.49 -24.42
N LEU A 5 22.43 -12.67 -24.43
CA LEU A 5 21.03 -12.84 -23.98
C LEU A 5 20.89 -12.75 -22.45
N ILE A 6 21.87 -13.28 -21.72
CA ILE A 6 21.86 -13.32 -20.24
C ILE A 6 22.12 -11.90 -19.68
N LEU A 7 23.05 -11.16 -20.29
CA LEU A 7 23.35 -9.77 -19.91
C LEU A 7 22.13 -8.85 -20.13
N GLY A 8 21.40 -9.06 -21.23
CA GLY A 8 20.15 -8.34 -21.51
C GLY A 8 19.05 -8.63 -20.48
N PHE A 9 18.89 -9.89 -20.06
CA PHE A 9 17.88 -10.27 -19.07
C PHE A 9 18.14 -9.66 -17.68
N LEU A 10 19.40 -9.58 -17.26
CA LEU A 10 19.79 -8.98 -15.97
C LEU A 10 19.55 -7.46 -15.94
N LEU A 11 19.78 -6.76 -17.05
CA LEU A 11 19.48 -5.33 -17.18
C LEU A 11 17.98 -5.04 -17.08
N ILE A 12 17.16 -5.85 -17.75
CA ILE A 12 15.68 -5.72 -17.71
C ILE A 12 15.17 -6.00 -16.29
N ALA A 13 15.71 -7.01 -15.60
CA ALA A 13 15.36 -7.30 -14.22
C ALA A 13 15.74 -6.16 -13.26
N ALA A 14 16.92 -5.57 -13.41
CA ALA A 14 17.37 -4.44 -12.59
C ALA A 14 16.51 -3.16 -12.78
N LEU A 15 16.02 -2.93 -14.00
CA LEU A 15 15.10 -1.83 -14.32
C LEU A 15 13.67 -2.08 -13.84
N ALA A 16 13.23 -3.35 -13.75
CA ALA A 16 11.90 -3.72 -13.30
C ALA A 16 11.73 -3.76 -11.77
N THR A 17 12.82 -3.74 -11.00
CA THR A 17 12.77 -3.87 -9.53
C THR A 17 12.44 -2.57 -8.76
N THR A 18 12.37 -1.41 -9.42
CA THR A 18 12.32 -0.11 -8.72
C THR A 18 10.92 0.50 -8.56
N THR A 19 9.85 -0.12 -9.06
CA THR A 19 8.51 0.52 -9.10
C THR A 19 7.40 -0.19 -8.33
N VAL A 20 7.71 -1.24 -7.54
CA VAL A 20 6.67 -2.10 -6.94
C VAL A 20 5.99 -1.49 -5.70
N GLU A 21 6.50 -0.42 -5.10
CA GLU A 21 5.93 0.13 -3.85
C GLU A 21 4.64 0.94 -4.04
N ALA A 22 4.43 1.59 -5.19
CA ALA A 22 3.23 2.39 -5.44
C ALA A 22 2.01 1.57 -5.90
N GLN A 23 2.22 0.34 -6.40
CA GLN A 23 1.20 -0.44 -7.12
C GLN A 23 0.05 -0.94 -6.21
N ARG A 24 0.26 -1.05 -4.89
CA ARG A 24 -0.76 -1.61 -3.98
C ARG A 24 -1.82 -0.64 -3.52
N CYS A 25 -1.67 0.65 -3.81
CA CYS A 25 -2.54 1.69 -3.29
C CYS A 25 -3.92 1.81 -3.94
N GLY A 26 -4.02 1.42 -5.22
CA GLY A 26 -5.28 1.46 -5.96
C GLY A 26 -6.00 0.12 -6.01
N GLN A 27 -5.50 -0.91 -5.33
CA GLN A 27 -6.12 -2.23 -5.40
C GLN A 27 -7.42 -2.26 -4.59
N PRO A 28 -8.50 -2.88 -5.13
CA PRO A 28 -9.72 -3.10 -4.38
C PRO A 28 -9.42 -3.75 -3.03
N CYS A 29 -10.08 -3.25 -1.99
CA CYS A 29 -9.94 -3.76 -0.65
C CYS A 29 -11.34 -3.91 -0.07
N ALA A 30 -11.70 -5.14 0.31
CA ALA A 30 -12.97 -5.41 0.94
C ALA A 30 -13.01 -4.73 2.32
N THR A 31 -14.03 -3.90 2.51
CA THR A 31 -14.41 -3.35 3.81
C THR A 31 -15.89 -3.57 4.00
N THR A 32 -16.30 -3.67 5.24
CA THR A 32 -17.68 -3.67 5.67
C THR A 32 -18.21 -2.24 5.78
N TYR A 33 -19.52 -2.09 5.83
CA TYR A 33 -20.21 -0.79 5.87
C TYR A 33 -20.41 -0.24 7.29
N GLU A 34 -19.87 -0.87 8.34
CA GLU A 34 -19.97 -0.26 9.67
C GLU A 34 -19.25 1.09 9.69
N LEU A 35 -19.87 2.06 10.35
CA LEU A 35 -19.27 3.37 10.59
C LEU A 35 -18.75 3.40 12.03
N GLN A 36 -17.44 3.33 12.16
CA GLN A 36 -16.69 3.46 13.40
C GLN A 36 -15.47 4.32 13.10
N GLU A 37 -15.63 5.64 13.20
CA GLU A 37 -14.57 6.57 12.80
C GLU A 37 -13.29 6.38 13.63
N ILE A 38 -12.14 6.49 12.96
CA ILE A 38 -10.80 6.35 13.58
C ILE A 38 -9.86 7.37 12.96
N CYS A 39 -9.07 8.03 13.81
CA CYS A 39 -8.01 8.91 13.37
C CYS A 39 -6.72 8.11 13.15
N GLY A 40 -6.14 8.19 11.96
CA GLY A 40 -4.83 7.60 11.63
C GLY A 40 -3.66 8.45 12.13
N THR A 41 -2.48 7.85 12.24
CA THR A 41 -1.23 8.57 12.54
C THR A 41 -0.79 9.54 11.44
N ASP A 42 -1.44 9.49 10.28
CA ASP A 42 -1.28 10.43 9.17
C ASP A 42 -2.27 11.60 9.23
N GLY A 43 -3.07 11.72 10.30
CA GLY A 43 -4.03 12.80 10.51
C GLY A 43 -5.31 12.66 9.68
N ARG A 44 -5.56 11.50 9.06
CA ARG A 44 -6.77 11.24 8.28
C ARG A 44 -7.82 10.47 9.10
N THR A 45 -9.08 10.85 8.96
CA THR A 45 -10.21 10.07 9.50
C THR A 45 -10.55 8.92 8.55
N TYR A 46 -10.63 7.72 9.10
CA TYR A 46 -11.04 6.49 8.43
C TYR A 46 -12.43 6.09 8.95
N GLY A 47 -13.34 5.71 8.05
CA GLY A 47 -14.74 5.40 8.41
C GLY A 47 -14.89 4.15 9.26
N ASN A 48 -13.90 3.25 9.23
CA ASN A 48 -13.83 2.04 10.04
C ASN A 48 -12.42 1.44 10.04
N ARG A 49 -12.20 0.40 10.85
CA ARG A 49 -10.93 -0.33 10.91
C ARG A 49 -10.53 -0.94 9.57
N GLY A 50 -11.50 -1.42 8.79
CA GLY A 50 -11.28 -2.01 7.47
C GLY A 50 -10.62 -1.02 6.51
N SER A 51 -11.19 0.17 6.38
CA SER A 51 -10.65 1.25 5.54
C SER A 51 -9.24 1.70 5.94
N LEU A 52 -8.93 1.77 7.25
CA LEU A 52 -7.57 2.03 7.73
C LEU A 52 -6.60 0.89 7.36
N ALA A 53 -7.02 -0.37 7.51
CA ALA A 53 -6.23 -1.52 7.12
C ALA A 53 -5.98 -1.58 5.61
N CYS A 54 -6.93 -1.12 4.80
CA CYS A 54 -6.73 -0.96 3.36
C CYS A 54 -5.65 0.08 3.07
N ALA A 55 -5.68 1.23 3.74
CA ALA A 55 -4.64 2.25 3.61
C ALA A 55 -3.26 1.78 4.12
N GLN A 56 -3.20 0.82 5.05
CA GLN A 56 -1.92 0.21 5.46
C GLN A 56 -1.23 -0.57 4.34
N ARG A 57 -1.97 -0.99 3.30
CA ARG A 57 -1.38 -1.61 2.10
C ARG A 57 -0.51 -0.62 1.31
N CYS A 58 -0.82 0.68 1.42
CA CYS A 58 0.00 1.79 0.93
C CYS A 58 1.09 2.18 1.90
N ASN A 59 0.69 2.38 3.15
CA ASN A 59 1.55 2.95 4.17
C ASN A 59 1.61 1.98 5.34
N ARG A 60 2.61 1.09 5.33
CA ARG A 60 2.77 0.09 6.41
C ARG A 60 2.96 0.74 7.78
N ARG A 61 3.46 1.99 7.82
CA ARG A 61 3.66 2.76 9.06
C ARG A 61 2.37 3.40 9.59
N LEU A 62 1.28 3.44 8.81
CA LEU A 62 0.00 3.96 9.27
C LEU A 62 -0.53 3.13 10.45
N ARG A 63 -0.74 3.77 11.60
CA ARG A 63 -1.36 3.17 12.79
C ARG A 63 -2.61 3.95 13.17
N ILE A 64 -3.36 3.44 14.15
CA ILE A 64 -4.44 4.17 14.80
C ILE A 64 -3.81 5.19 15.77
N ALA A 65 -4.16 6.46 15.64
CA ALA A 65 -3.80 7.51 16.58
C ALA A 65 -4.83 7.62 17.73
N ARG A 66 -6.12 7.67 17.40
CA ARG A 66 -7.25 7.65 18.37
C ARG A 66 -8.53 7.14 17.75
N TYR A 67 -9.47 6.66 18.57
CA TYR A 67 -10.85 6.39 18.13
C TYR A 67 -11.63 7.71 17.97
N GLY A 68 -12.55 7.75 17.00
CA GLY A 68 -13.23 8.96 16.56
C GLY A 68 -12.48 9.69 15.45
N ARG A 69 -13.09 10.76 14.92
CA ARG A 69 -12.47 11.63 13.91
C ARG A 69 -11.14 12.23 14.38
N CYS A 70 -10.25 12.51 13.42
CA CYS A 70 -9.25 13.56 13.58
C CYS A 70 -9.97 14.93 13.66
#